data_AF-A0A2D6XAK8-F1
#
_entry.id   AF-A0A2D6XAK8-F1
#
_cell.length_a   1.000
_cell.length_b   1.000
_cell.length_c   1.000
_cell.angle_alpha   90.00
_cell.angle_beta   90.00
_cell.angle_gamma   90.00
#
_symmetry.space_group_name_H-M   'P 1'
#
loop_
_entity.id
_entity.type
_entity.pdbx_description
1 polymer ?
#
loop_
_entity_poly.entity_id
_entity_poly.type
_entity_poly.pdbx_seq_one_letter_code
_entity_poly.pdbx_strand_id
1 'polypeptide(L)' 'MIRTPEEQQRMMEINERMVNKTVRVVEGRTSSWVGKVTEVIDHENFFVKRNKDSEAQTVNMFNIRSF' A
#
# COMPACT_ATOMS: atom_id res chain seq x y z
N MET A 1 17.30 -13.78 0.93
CA MET A 1 17.27 -13.62 -0.54
C MET A 1 16.96 -12.16 -0.83
N ILE A 2 17.86 -11.46 -1.52
CA ILE A 2 17.60 -10.12 -2.04
C ILE A 2 16.88 -10.32 -3.38
N ARG A 3 15.71 -9.72 -3.56
CA ARG A 3 14.95 -9.80 -4.81
C ARG A 3 15.76 -9.14 -5.92
N THR A 4 15.77 -9.75 -7.10
CA THR A 4 16.40 -9.18 -8.30
C THR A 4 15.63 -7.94 -8.77
N PRO A 5 16.27 -7.02 -9.51
CA PRO A 5 15.59 -5.84 -10.06
C PRO A 5 14.35 -6.19 -10.91
N GLU A 6 14.42 -7.29 -11.67
CA GLU A 6 13.32 -7.78 -12.50
C GLU A 6 12.11 -8.21 -11.67
N GLU A 7 12.34 -8.89 -10.54
CA GLU A 7 11.28 -9.28 -9.62
C GLU A 7 10.63 -8.06 -8.96
N GLN A 8 11.42 -7.06 -8.56
CA GLN A 8 10.90 -5.82 -8.00
C GLN A 8 10.00 -5.08 -8.99
N GLN A 9 10.38 -5.05 -10.26
CA GLN A 9 9.60 -4.40 -11.31
C GLN A 9 8.27 -5.12 -11.57
N ARG A 10 8.27 -6.46 -11.63
CA ARG A 10 7.01 -7.23 -11.73
C ARG A 10 6.11 -7.01 -10.52
N MET A 11 6.68 -6.90 -9.33
CA MET A 11 5.91 -6.60 -8.11
C MET A 11 5.29 -5.20 -8.17
N MET A 12 6.00 -4.20 -8.69
CA MET A 12 5.44 -2.87 -8.94
C MET A 12 4.24 -2.92 -9.90
N GLU A 13 4.35 -3.60 -11.05
CA GLU A 13 3.24 -3.74 -12.01
C GLU A 13 2.00 -4.40 -11.38
N ILE A 14 2.20 -5.37 -10.49
CA ILE A 14 1.13 -6.00 -9.72
C ILE A 14 0.54 -5.00 -8.71
N ASN A 15 1.39 -4.28 -7.99
CA ASN A 15 1.01 -3.29 -6.99
C ASN A 15 0.22 -2.13 -7.62
N GLU A 16 0.50 -1.73 -8.86
CA GLU A 16 -0.26 -0.69 -9.57
C GLU A 16 -1.75 -1.04 -9.69
N ARG A 17 -2.10 -2.33 -9.73
CA ARG A 17 -3.49 -2.80 -9.72
C ARG A 17 -4.21 -2.57 -8.39
N MET A 18 -3.49 -2.15 -7.34
CA MET A 18 -4.04 -1.77 -6.05
C MET A 18 -4.41 -0.29 -5.99
N VAL A 19 -3.90 0.54 -6.92
CA VAL A 19 -4.27 1.96 -6.99
C VAL A 19 -5.78 2.09 -7.16
N ASN A 20 -6.36 3.05 -6.45
CA ASN A 20 -7.78 3.28 -6.29
C ASN A 20 -8.59 2.23 -5.50
N LYS A 21 -7.97 1.18 -4.95
CA LYS A 21 -8.69 0.25 -4.09
C LYS A 21 -8.77 0.75 -2.65
N THR A 22 -9.89 0.45 -2.00
CA THR A 22 -10.05 0.62 -0.56
C THR A 22 -9.40 -0.55 0.16
N VAL A 23 -8.59 -0.25 1.16
CA VAL A 23 -7.83 -1.21 1.95
C VAL A 23 -7.95 -0.90 3.44
N ARG A 24 -7.77 -1.93 4.27
CA ARG A 24 -7.57 -1.75 5.70
C ARG A 24 -6.07 -1.73 6.00
N VAL A 25 -5.60 -0.65 6.61
CA VAL A 25 -4.23 -0.48 7.07
C VAL A 25 -4.15 -0.84 8.55
N VAL A 26 -3.20 -1.69 8.92
CA VAL A 26 -2.98 -2.15 10.30
C VAL A 26 -1.74 -1.46 10.89
N GLU A 27 -1.94 -0.67 11.94
CA GLU A 27 -0.88 0.03 12.67
C GLU A 27 -0.67 -0.67 14.02
N GLY A 28 0.17 -1.71 14.04
CA GLY A 28 0.45 -2.48 15.25
C GLY A 28 -0.62 -3.53 15.58
N ARG A 29 -0.75 -3.89 16.87
CA ARG A 29 -1.59 -5.05 17.29
C ARG A 29 -3.08 -4.76 17.38
N THR A 30 -3.49 -3.51 17.59
CA THR A 30 -4.88 -3.15 17.90
C THR A 30 -5.43 -1.99 17.09
N SER A 31 -4.57 -1.18 16.44
CA SER A 31 -5.02 -0.06 15.61
C SER A 31 -5.11 -0.49 14.16
N SER A 32 -6.22 -0.16 13.52
CA SER A 32 -6.35 -0.24 12.07
C SER A 32 -7.29 0.85 11.58
N TRP A 33 -7.11 1.27 10.34
CA TRP A 33 -7.95 2.26 9.69
C TRP A 33 -8.21 1.88 8.24
N VAL A 34 -9.26 2.43 7.67
CA VAL A 34 -9.64 2.18 6.27
C VAL A 34 -9.24 3.37 5.42
N GLY A 35 -8.61 3.11 4.30
CA GLY A 35 -8.14 4.12 3.37
C GLY A 35 -8.16 3.65 1.94
N LYS A 36 -7.88 4.57 1.02
CA LYS A 36 -7.78 4.31 -0.41
C LYS A 36 -6.34 4.46 -0.86
N VAL A 37 -5.82 3.46 -1.58
CA VAL A 37 -4.49 3.54 -2.20
C VAL A 37 -4.55 4.57 -3.31
N THR A 38 -3.68 5.57 -3.27
CA THR A 38 -3.60 6.63 -4.28
C THR A 38 -2.45 6.41 -5.25
N GLU A 39 -1.35 5.81 -4.79
CA GLU A 39 -0.13 5.65 -5.59
C GLU A 39 0.74 4.52 -5.02
N VAL A 40 1.56 3.91 -5.88
CA VAL A 40 2.59 2.95 -5.52
C VAL A 40 3.93 3.68 -5.51
N ILE A 41 4.63 3.64 -4.38
CA ILE A 41 5.94 4.30 -4.26
C ILE A 41 7.02 3.35 -4.76
N ASP A 42 6.95 2.09 -4.33
CA ASP A 42 7.88 1.04 -4.70
C ASP A 42 7.22 -0.35 -4.58
N HIS A 43 8.00 -1.40 -4.72
CA HIS A 43 7.52 -2.78 -4.66
C HIS A 43 6.97 -3.23 -3.29
N GLU A 44 7.16 -2.44 -2.22
CA GLU A 44 6.66 -2.72 -0.87
C GLU A 44 5.83 -1.57 -0.26
N ASN A 45 5.89 -0.35 -0.78
CA ASN A 45 5.28 0.83 -0.15
C ASN A 45 4.24 1.50 -1.05
N PHE A 46 3.18 1.98 -0.42
CA PHE A 46 2.04 2.64 -1.06
C PHE A 46 1.73 3.97 -0.38
N PHE A 47 1.20 4.92 -1.13
CA PHE A 47 0.48 6.06 -0.55
C PHE A 47 -0.99 5.70 -0.35
N VAL A 48 -1.47 5.87 0.89
CA VAL A 48 -2.85 5.61 1.26
C VAL A 48 -3.45 6.84 1.94
N LYS A 49 -4.63 7.26 1.48
CA LYS A 49 -5.40 8.34 2.10
C LYS A 49 -6.59 7.80 2.88
N ARG A 50 -6.83 8.31 4.09
CA ARG A 50 -8.02 7.97 4.91
C ARG A 50 -9.30 8.50 4.28
N ASN A 51 -9.25 9.73 3.78
CA ASN A 51 -10.33 10.43 3.09
C ASN A 51 -9.74 11.42 2.07
N LYS A 52 -10.58 12.12 1.29
CA LYS A 52 -10.12 13.02 0.22
C LYS A 52 -9.26 14.17 0.74
N ASP A 53 -9.55 14.65 1.94
CA ASP A 53 -8.93 15.82 2.55
C ASP A 53 -7.71 15.46 3.43
N SER A 54 -7.50 14.17 3.74
CA SER A 54 -6.34 13.71 4.49
C SER A 54 -5.07 13.73 3.63
N GLU A 55 -3.96 14.00 4.30
CA GLU A 55 -2.63 13.76 3.74
C GLU A 55 -2.43 12.27 3.45
N ALA A 56 -1.68 11.99 2.38
CA ALA A 56 -1.31 10.63 2.05
C ALA A 56 -0.28 10.12 3.05
N GLN A 57 -0.47 8.91 3.54
CA GLN A 57 0.48 8.24 4.40
C GLN A 57 1.19 7.14 3.64
N THR A 58 2.50 7.04 3.85
CA THR A 58 3.29 5.92 3.35
C THR A 58 2.99 4.68 4.18
N VAL A 59 2.49 3.64 3.52
CA VAL A 59 2.09 2.39 4.15
C VAL A 59 2.78 1.23 3.45
N ASN A 60 3.44 0.38 4.25
CA ASN A 60 4.04 -0.84 3.75
C ASN A 60 2.97 -1.91 3.45
N MET A 61 3.17 -2.69 2.39
CA MET A 61 2.27 -3.73 1.91
C MET A 61 1.96 -4.79 2.97
N PHE A 62 2.90 -5.07 3.88
CA PHE A 62 2.69 -6.03 4.97
C PHE A 62 1.68 -5.55 6.01
N ASN A 63 1.38 -4.25 6.03
CA ASN A 63 0.35 -3.64 6.88
C ASN A 63 -1.00 -3.48 6.16
N ILE A 64 -1.08 -3.82 4.86
CA ILE A 64 -2.30 -3.71 4.07
C ILE A 64 -3.07 -5.03 4.14
N ARG A 65 -4.38 -4.94 4.37
CA ARG A 65 -5.32 -6.07 4.31
C ARG A 65 -6.44 -5.73 3.32
N SER A 66 -6.92 -6.74 2.61
CA SER A 66 -8.15 -6.62 1.83
C SER A 66 -9.29 -6.21 2.76
N PHE A 67 -10.09 -5.24 2.32
CA PHE A 67 -11.34 -4.93 2.99
C PHE A 67 -12.38 -6.02 2.72
#